data_AF-A0A969W0W2-F1
#
_entry.id   AF-A0A969W0W2-F1
#
_cell.length_a   1.000
_cell.length_b   1.000
_cell.length_c   1.000
_cell.angle_alpha   90.00
_cell.angle_beta   90.00
_cell.angle_gamma   90.00
#
_symmetry.space_group_name_H-M   'P 1'
#
loop_
_entity.id
_entity.type
_entity.pdbx_description
1 polymer ?
#
loop_
_entity_poly.entity_id
_entity_poly.type
_entity_poly.pdbx_seq_one_letter_code
_entity_poly.pdbx_strand_id
1 'polypeptide(L)' 'MRISSIHLYVNDSDATYAKAIQVGATSVMEPMDRFYGDRSAGVKDPVGNFWWIATHKEDLSHDEVARRAEAWETQHSQ' A
#
# COMPACT_ATOMS: atom_id res chain seq x y z
N MET A 1 -18.71 -5.53 -17.03
CA MET A 1 -18.49 -5.43 -15.57
C MET A 1 -17.62 -4.22 -15.31
N ARG A 2 -17.94 -3.36 -14.33
CA ARG A 2 -17.18 -2.14 -14.04
C ARG A 2 -16.23 -2.41 -12.89
N ILE A 3 -14.94 -2.24 -13.14
CA ILE A 3 -13.87 -2.45 -12.16
C ILE A 3 -13.73 -1.18 -11.31
N SER A 4 -13.60 -1.35 -10.00
CA SER A 4 -13.34 -0.26 -9.06
C SER A 4 -11.93 -0.36 -8.48
N SER A 5 -11.38 0.78 -8.09
CA SER A 5 -10.16 0.89 -7.29
C SER A 5 -10.48 1.68 -6.03
N ILE A 6 -10.22 1.09 -4.87
CA ILE A 6 -10.57 1.65 -3.56
C ILE A 6 -9.28 1.80 -2.75
N HIS A 7 -9.09 2.96 -2.14
CA HIS A 7 -8.02 3.19 -1.17
C HIS A 7 -8.63 3.35 0.21
N LEU A 8 -8.19 2.54 1.16
CA LEU A 8 -8.71 2.52 2.52
C LEU A 8 -7.57 2.55 3.54
N TYR A 9 -7.79 3.30 4.62
CA TYR A 9 -6.92 3.28 5.79
C TYR A 9 -7.48 2.32 6.85
N VAL A 10 -6.60 1.50 7.41
CA VAL A 10 -6.88 0.54 8.48
C VAL A 10 -5.79 0.64 9.55
N ASN A 11 -6.07 0.08 10.73
CA ASN A 11 -5.10 0.05 11.81
C ASN A 11 -3.91 -0.89 11.54
N ASP A 12 -4.11 -1.93 10.72
CA ASP A 12 -3.08 -2.91 10.37
C ASP A 12 -3.23 -3.38 8.92
N SER A 13 -2.38 -2.84 8.05
CA SER A 13 -2.34 -3.16 6.63
C SER A 13 -1.88 -4.60 6.36
N ASP A 14 -0.97 -5.15 7.16
CA ASP A 14 -0.41 -6.49 6.97
C ASP A 14 -1.44 -7.56 7.30
N ALA A 15 -2.12 -7.43 8.45
CA ALA A 15 -3.17 -8.34 8.85
C ALA A 15 -4.33 -8.32 7.84
N THR A 16 -4.71 -7.13 7.37
CA THR A 16 -5.78 -6.97 6.38
C THR A 16 -5.38 -7.57 5.02
N TYR A 17 -4.15 -7.32 4.57
CA TYR A 17 -3.59 -7.93 3.35
C TYR A 17 -3.55 -9.45 3.45
N ALA A 18 -2.99 -10.00 4.52
CA ALA A 18 -2.88 -11.45 4.73
C ALA A 18 -4.26 -12.12 4.74
N LYS A 19 -5.25 -11.46 5.36
CA LYS A 19 -6.63 -11.94 5.34
C LYS A 19 -7.21 -11.95 3.93
N ALA A 20 -6.98 -10.90 3.14
CA ALA A 20 -7.45 -10.83 1.76
C ALA A 20 -6.87 -11.96 0.90
N ILE A 21 -5.56 -12.23 1.01
CA ILE A 21 -4.92 -13.36 0.33
C ILE A 21 -5.54 -14.70 0.76
N GLN A 22 -5.75 -14.90 2.07
CA GLN A 22 -6.36 -16.13 2.60
C GLN A 22 -7.75 -16.41 2.01
N VAL A 23 -8.53 -15.38 1.68
CA VAL A 23 -9.88 -15.52 1.11
C VAL A 23 -9.93 -15.46 -0.41
N GLY A 24 -8.78 -15.58 -1.09
CA GLY A 24 -8.69 -15.73 -2.54
C GLY A 24 -8.40 -14.44 -3.32
N ALA A 25 -8.02 -13.35 -2.66
CA ALA A 25 -7.47 -12.20 -3.37
C ALA A 25 -6.08 -12.53 -3.94
N THR A 26 -5.71 -11.87 -5.03
CA THR A 26 -4.37 -11.96 -5.62
C THR A 26 -3.53 -10.78 -5.16
N SER A 27 -2.28 -11.02 -4.76
CA SER A 27 -1.36 -9.95 -4.43
C SER A 27 -1.05 -9.11 -5.67
N VAL A 28 -1.17 -7.79 -5.52
CA VAL A 28 -0.71 -6.80 -6.50
C VAL A 28 0.58 -6.15 -5.98
N MET A 29 0.68 -5.98 -4.67
CA MET A 29 1.80 -5.31 -4.01
C MET A 29 1.85 -5.77 -2.54
N GLU A 30 2.93 -6.41 -2.14
CA GLU A 30 3.12 -6.83 -0.76
C GLU A 30 3.23 -5.61 0.18
N PRO A 31 2.84 -5.75 1.46
CA PRO A 31 2.96 -4.68 2.44
C PRO A 31 4.39 -4.14 2.55
N MET A 32 4.56 -2.86 2.28
CA MET A 32 5.85 -2.18 2.43
C MET A 32 5.68 -0.78 3.00
N ASP A 33 6.71 -0.36 3.74
CA ASP A 33 6.80 1.00 4.24
C ASP A 33 7.09 1.95 3.07
N ARG A 34 6.42 3.11 3.08
CA ARG A 34 6.48 4.12 2.05
C ARG A 34 7.24 5.33 2.54
N PHE A 35 7.92 5.99 1.60
CA PHE A 35 8.74 7.18 1.90
C PHE A 35 7.93 8.32 2.55
N TYR A 36 6.61 8.33 2.34
CA TYR A 36 5.67 9.32 2.86
C TYR A 36 5.01 8.93 4.21
N GLY A 37 5.54 7.93 4.92
CA GLY A 37 5.13 7.66 6.31
C GLY A 37 3.95 6.68 6.47
N ASP A 38 3.52 6.04 5.39
CA ASP A 38 2.52 4.97 5.43
C ASP A 38 3.15 3.59 5.26
N ARG A 39 2.46 2.56 5.74
CA ARG A 39 2.65 1.20 5.27
C ARG A 39 1.50 0.84 4.35
N SER A 40 1.81 0.41 3.13
CA SER A 40 0.79 0.19 2.10
C SER A 40 0.93 -1.18 1.45
N ALA A 41 -0.20 -1.77 1.11
CA ALA A 41 -0.33 -3.02 0.38
C ALA A 41 -1.43 -2.91 -0.69
N GLY A 42 -1.41 -3.81 -1.67
CA GLY A 42 -2.36 -3.84 -2.76
C GLY A 42 -2.80 -5.25 -3.10
N VAL A 43 -4.11 -5.48 -3.22
CA VAL A 43 -4.66 -6.76 -3.67
C VAL A 43 -5.74 -6.56 -4.74
N LYS A 44 -5.95 -7.59 -5.55
CA LYS A 44 -7.07 -7.71 -6.48
C LYS A 44 -8.04 -8.77 -5.96
N ASP A 45 -9.31 -8.41 -5.79
CA ASP A 45 -10.33 -9.37 -5.33
C ASP A 45 -10.77 -10.35 -6.45
N PRO A 46 -11.50 -11.44 -6.11
CA PRO A 46 -11.92 -12.44 -7.10
C PRO A 46 -12.83 -11.93 -8.23
N VAL A 47 -13.49 -10.78 -8.03
CA VAL A 47 -14.34 -10.14 -9.06
C VAL A 47 -13.59 -9.02 -9.80
N GLY A 48 -12.33 -8.80 -9.46
CA GLY A 48 -11.39 -7.98 -10.19
C GLY A 48 -11.23 -6.55 -9.72
N ASN A 49 -11.80 -6.15 -8.57
CA ASN A 49 -11.55 -4.81 -8.01
C ASN A 49 -10.17 -4.73 -7.38
N PHE A 50 -9.59 -3.53 -7.39
CA PHE A 50 -8.34 -3.22 -6.70
C PHE A 50 -8.63 -2.63 -5.32
N TRP A 51 -7.91 -3.14 -4.33
CA TRP A 51 -7.94 -2.68 -2.95
C TRP A 51 -6.53 -2.25 -2.55
N TRP A 52 -6.35 -0.94 -2.36
CA TRP A 52 -5.17 -0.35 -1.76
C TRP A 52 -5.43 -0.20 -0.27
N ILE A 53 -4.58 -0.82 0.54
CA ILE A 53 -4.74 -0.95 1.98
C ILE A 53 -3.57 -0.22 2.63
N ALA A 54 -3.84 0.83 3.39
CA ALA A 54 -2.81 1.63 4.04
C ALA A 54 -3.00 1.68 5.55
N THR A 55 -1.90 1.77 6.28
CA THR A 55 -1.85 2.17 7.67
C THR A 55 -0.93 3.35 7.78
N HIS A 56 -1.42 4.45 8.34
CA HIS A 56 -0.59 5.60 8.62
C HIS A 56 0.36 5.29 9.78
N LYS A 57 1.67 5.44 9.59
CA LYS A 57 2.67 5.13 10.61
C LYS A 57 3.24 6.37 11.28
N GLU A 58 3.47 7.44 10.52
CA GLU A 58 4.13 8.65 11.03
C GLU A 58 3.75 9.91 10.27
N ASP A 59 3.57 11.01 11.01
CA ASP A 59 3.44 12.35 10.46
C ASP A 59 4.82 12.88 10.06
N LEU A 60 4.97 13.29 8.80
CA LEU A 60 6.22 13.83 8.25
C LEU A 60 6.03 15.25 7.73
N SER A 61 7.07 16.09 7.87
CA SER A 61 7.11 17.37 7.19
C SER A 61 7.31 17.18 5.68
N HIS A 62 6.89 18.16 4.88
CA HIS A 62 7.11 18.13 3.43
C HIS A 62 8.59 17.98 3.06
N ASP A 63 9.48 18.67 3.77
CA ASP A 63 10.94 18.60 3.52
C ASP A 63 11.47 17.18 3.75
N GLU A 64 10.98 16.50 4.80
CA GLU A 64 11.39 15.13 5.09
C GLU A 64 10.82 14.13 4.07
N VAL A 65 9.58 14.31 3.64
CA VAL A 65 8.99 13.51 2.55
C VAL A 65 9.79 13.67 1.26
N ALA A 66 10.16 14.89 0.89
CA ALA A 66 10.97 15.17 -0.31
C ALA A 66 12.34 14.47 -0.25
N ARG A 67 13.04 14.61 0.88
CA ARG A 67 14.33 13.95 1.11
C ARG A 67 14.23 12.42 1.02
N ARG A 68 13.17 11.83 1.58
CA ARG A 68 12.95 10.38 1.53
C ARG A 68 12.53 9.92 0.12
N ALA A 69 11.81 10.73 -0.65
CA ALA A 69 11.43 10.43 -2.02
C ALA A 69 12.66 10.29 -2.93
N GLU A 70 13.61 11.23 -2.85
CA GLU A 70 14.88 11.18 -3.60
C GLU A 70 15.68 9.89 -3.30
N ALA A 71 15.74 9.51 -2.03
CA ALA A 71 16.38 8.27 -1.59
C ALA A 71 15.62 7.03 -2.10
N TRP A 72 14.29 7.06 -2.10
CA TRP A 72 13.43 5.98 -2.57
C TRP A 72 13.58 5.73 -4.08
N GLU A 73 13.56 6.79 -4.89
CA GLU A 73 13.74 6.72 -6.35
C GLU A 73 15.10 6.11 -6.71
N THR A 74 16.16 6.52 -6.02
CA THR A 74 17.51 5.99 -6.25
C THR A 74 17.59 4.48 -5.98
N GLN A 75 16.88 3.99 -4.96
CA GLN A 75 16.89 2.57 -4.58
C GLN A 75 16.02 1.69 -5.50
N HIS A 76 14.97 2.25 -6.12
CA HIS A 76 13.99 1.51 -6.92
C HIS A 76 14.10 1.78 -8.44
N SER A 77 15.14 2.51 -8.88
CA SER A 77 15.47 2.80 -10.29
C SER A 77 16.45 1.77 -10.91
N GLN A 78 16.46 0.54 -10.39
CA GLN A 78 17.26 -0.59 -10.91
C GLN A 78 16.34 -1.75 -11.30
#